data_AF-A0A529CAU3-F1
#
_entry.id   AF-A0A529CAU3-F1
#
_cell.length_a   1.000
_cell.length_b   1.000
_cell.length_c   1.000
_cell.angle_alpha   90.00
_cell.angle_beta   90.00
_cell.angle_gamma   90.00
#
_symmetry.space_group_name_H-M   'P 1'
#
loop_
_entity.id
_entity.type
_entity.pdbx_description
1 polymer ?
#
loop_
_entity_poly.entity_id
_entity_poly.type
_entity_poly.pdbx_seq_one_letter_code
_entity_poly.pdbx_strand_id
1 'polypeptide(L)' 'MAARYSASELEQIENWLMSGLSAAKIATRLGAQRGSPVSRAAIIGIVHRTARLRAIGLARSKGWCGG' A
#
# COMPACT_ATOMS: atom_id res chain seq x y z
N MET A 1 -10.70 -15.65 -7.03
CA MET A 1 -11.12 -14.24 -6.94
C MET A 1 -10.19 -13.53 -5.95
N ALA A 2 -9.51 -12.46 -6.39
CA ALA A 2 -8.56 -11.60 -5.65
C ALA A 2 -7.05 -11.97 -5.72
N ALA A 3 -6.46 -11.72 -6.89
CA ALA A 3 -5.19 -11.02 -6.97
C ALA A 3 -5.22 -10.13 -8.23
N ARG A 4 -5.83 -8.93 -8.14
CA ARG A 4 -5.73 -7.94 -9.23
C ARG A 4 -4.31 -7.37 -9.36
N TYR A 5 -3.43 -7.72 -8.44
CA TYR A 5 -2.05 -7.26 -8.33
C TYR A 5 -1.13 -8.47 -8.35
N SER A 6 -0.11 -8.40 -9.19
CA SER A 6 0.96 -9.40 -9.34
C SER A 6 1.91 -9.33 -8.14
N ALA A 7 2.67 -10.40 -7.89
CA ALA A 7 3.66 -10.44 -6.80
C ALA A 7 4.63 -9.24 -6.87
N SER A 8 5.13 -8.91 -8.06
CA SER A 8 6.00 -7.77 -8.31
C SER A 8 5.40 -6.41 -7.93
N GLU A 9 4.07 -6.28 -7.99
CA GLU A 9 3.37 -5.06 -7.62
C GLU A 9 3.18 -4.96 -6.12
N LEU A 10 2.95 -6.10 -5.46
CA LEU A 10 2.93 -6.18 -4.01
C LEU A 10 4.31 -5.86 -3.42
N GLU A 11 5.38 -6.36 -4.02
CA GLU A 11 6.77 -6.05 -3.62
C GLU A 11 7.11 -4.55 -3.81
N GLN A 12 6.64 -3.93 -4.89
CA GLN A 12 6.81 -2.48 -5.08
C GLN A 12 6.04 -1.66 -4.04
N ILE A 13 4.79 -2.03 -3.75
CA ILE A 13 4.00 -1.41 -2.69
C ILE A 13 4.70 -1.58 -1.33
N GLU A 14 5.28 -2.75 -1.07
CA GLU A 14 6.06 -3.03 0.12
C GLU A 14 7.27 -2.09 0.25
N ASN A 15 8.08 -2.01 -0.79
CA ASN A 15 9.26 -1.15 -0.81
C ASN A 15 8.89 0.33 -0.58
N TRP A 16 7.80 0.80 -1.19
CA TRP A 16 7.32 2.17 -0.95
C TRP A 16 6.78 2.38 0.47
N LEU A 17 6.11 1.38 1.06
CA LEU A 17 5.67 1.45 2.46
C LEU A 17 6.86 1.50 3.41
N MET A 18 7.90 0.68 3.17
CA MET A 18 9.17 0.69 3.90
C MET A 18 9.89 2.04 3.78
N SER A 19 9.89 2.62 2.57
CA SER A 19 10.48 3.94 2.29
C SER A 19 9.71 5.11 2.93
N GLY A 20 8.59 4.87 3.61
CA GLY A 20 7.85 5.95 4.27
C GLY A 20 6.75 6.60 3.42
N LEU A 21 6.39 6.05 2.26
CA LEU A 21 5.31 6.62 1.44
C LEU A 21 3.92 6.33 2.03
N SER A 22 3.01 7.29 1.94
CA SER A 22 1.62 7.10 2.36
C SER A 22 0.83 6.34 1.29
N ALA A 23 -0.28 5.71 1.69
CA ALA A 23 -1.15 4.97 0.77
C ALA A 23 -1.65 5.83 -0.41
N ALA A 24 -1.86 7.14 -0.21
CA ALA A 24 -2.24 8.06 -1.28
C ALA A 24 -1.11 8.25 -2.30
N LYS A 25 0.14 8.46 -1.84
CA LYS A 25 1.31 8.59 -2.72
C LYS A 25 1.59 7.29 -3.50
N ILE A 26 1.41 6.15 -2.85
CA ILE A 26 1.51 4.83 -3.48
C ILE A 26 0.42 4.67 -4.55
N ALA A 27 -0.82 5.04 -4.25
CA ALA A 27 -1.93 4.98 -5.20
C ALA A 27 -1.66 5.82 -6.46
N THR A 28 -1.15 7.05 -6.30
CA THR A 28 -0.77 7.91 -7.43
C THR A 28 0.35 7.29 -8.27
N ARG A 29 1.42 6.79 -7.64
CA ARG A 29 2.55 6.17 -8.35
C ARG A 29 2.17 4.88 -9.06
N LEU A 30 1.43 4.01 -8.37
CA LEU A 30 0.97 2.74 -8.92
C LEU A 30 -0.03 2.97 -10.07
N GLY A 31 -0.90 3.97 -9.92
CA GLY A 31 -1.85 4.31 -10.98
C GLY A 31 -1.16 4.87 -12.22
N ALA A 32 -0.12 5.70 -12.03
CA ALA A 32 0.72 6.18 -13.12
C ALA A 32 1.49 5.03 -13.81
N GLN A 33 2.04 4.07 -13.05
CA GLN A 33 2.74 2.91 -13.62
C GLN A 33 1.81 1.95 -14.37
N ARG A 34 0.60 1.72 -13.85
CA ARG A 34 -0.40 0.85 -14.49
C ARG A 34 -1.13 1.50 -15.66
N GLY A 35 -1.05 2.82 -15.81
CA GLY A 35 -1.93 3.58 -16.70
C GLY A 35 -3.41 3.49 -16.30
N SER A 36 -3.73 3.12 -15.07
CA SER A 36 -5.09 2.96 -14.55
C SER A 36 -5.22 3.64 -13.19
N PRO A 37 -6.26 4.46 -12.93
CA PRO A 37 -6.40 5.14 -11.66
C PRO A 37 -6.53 4.15 -10.50
N VAL A 38 -5.67 4.28 -9.49
CA VAL A 38 -5.75 3.49 -8.25
C VAL A 38 -6.18 4.43 -7.13
N SER A 39 -7.22 4.03 -6.40
CA SER A 39 -7.71 4.80 -5.24
C SER A 39 -6.95 4.44 -3.97
N ARG A 40 -6.81 5.38 -3.04
CA ARG A 40 -6.23 5.14 -1.70
C ARG A 40 -6.91 3.95 -1.00
N ALA A 41 -8.23 3.83 -1.11
CA ALA A 41 -9.00 2.73 -0.54
C ALA A 41 -8.60 1.36 -1.10
N ALA A 42 -8.22 1.29 -2.39
CA ALA A 42 -7.72 0.06 -3.00
C ALA A 42 -6.38 -0.34 -2.37
N ILE A 43 -5.45 0.62 -2.22
CA ILE A 43 -4.16 0.38 -1.54
C ILE A 43 -4.37 -0.07 -0.09
N ILE A 44 -5.24 0.61 0.67
CA ILE A 44 -5.58 0.19 2.04
C ILE A 44 -6.16 -1.22 2.06
N GLY A 45 -7.07 -1.55 1.14
CA GLY A 45 -7.63 -2.89 1.02
C GLY A 45 -6.56 -3.96 0.79
N ILE A 46 -5.58 -3.69 -0.08
CA ILE A 46 -4.45 -4.61 -0.35
C ILE A 46 -3.56 -4.74 0.89
N VAL A 47 -3.23 -3.63 1.54
CA VAL A 47 -2.41 -3.61 2.76
C VAL A 47 -3.06 -4.45 3.85
N HIS A 48 -4.37 -4.32 4.05
CA HIS A 48 -5.09 -5.09 5.06
C HIS A 48 -5.22 -6.58 4.71
N ARG A 49 -5.37 -6.91 3.41
CA ARG A 49 -5.45 -8.29 2.94
C ARG A 49 -4.11 -9.02 2.98
N THR A 50 -3.00 -8.29 2.88
CA THR A 50 -1.65 -8.88 2.80
C THR A 50 -0.96 -8.76 4.14
N ALA A 51 -0.76 -9.88 4.84
CA ALA A 51 -0.16 -9.89 6.18
C ALA A 51 1.19 -9.14 6.25
N ARG A 52 2.02 -9.28 5.20
CA ARG A 52 3.33 -8.61 5.06
C ARG A 52 3.21 -7.09 4.99
N LEU A 53 2.33 -6.58 4.13
CA LEU A 53 2.07 -5.14 4.02
C LEU A 53 1.38 -4.59 5.27
N ARG A 54 0.49 -5.37 5.87
CA ARG A 54 -0.18 -5.03 7.12
C ARG A 54 0.81 -4.84 8.25
N ALA A 55 1.84 -5.67 8.35
CA ALA A 55 2.90 -5.52 9.37
C ALA A 55 3.66 -4.19 9.22
N ILE A 56 3.99 -3.78 7.99
CA ILE A 56 4.70 -2.52 7.70
C ILE A 56 3.78 -1.31 7.93
N GLY A 57 2.53 -1.39 7.47
CA GLY A 57 1.52 -0.34 7.68
C GLY A 57 1.17 -0.15 9.16
N LEU A 58 1.06 -1.24 9.93
CA LEU A 58 0.82 -1.21 11.38
C LEU A 58 2.02 -0.67 12.15
N ALA A 59 3.25 -0.99 11.74
CA ALA A 59 4.45 -0.39 12.32
C ALA A 59 4.42 1.14 12.23
N ARG A 60 3.80 1.69 11.17
CA ARG A 60 3.63 3.13 10.98
C ARG A 60 2.38 3.72 11.62
N SER A 61 1.32 2.94 11.88
CA SER A 61 0.15 3.41 12.62
C SER A 61 0.40 3.52 14.14
N LYS A 62 1.54 3.02 14.64
CA LYS A 62 2.00 3.23 16.02
C LYS A 62 2.45 4.68 16.32
N GLY A 63 2.16 5.62 15.41
CA GLY A 63 2.24 7.06 15.62
C GLY A 63 0.88 7.76 15.84
N TRP A 64 -0.25 7.04 15.91
CA TRP A 64 -1.53 7.63 16.34
C TRP A 64 -1.86 7.21 17.78
N CYS A 65 -1.03 7.68 18.71
CA CYS A 65 -1.40 7.80 20.11
C CYS A 65 -1.22 9.28 20.48
N GLY A 66 -2.35 9.95 20.73
CA GLY A 66 -2.50 11.08 21.66
C GLY A 66 -1.65 12.34 21.44
N GLY A 67 -2.32 13.41 21.02
CA GLY A 67 -1.85 14.79 21.05
C GLY A 67 -2.94 15.69 20.52
#